data_AF-A0A2E9MFB6-F1
#
_entry.id   AF-A0A2E9MFB6-F1
#
_cell.length_a   1.000
_cell.length_b   1.000
_cell.length_c   1.000
_cell.angle_alpha   90.00
_cell.angle_beta   90.00
_cell.angle_gamma   90.00
#
_symmetry.space_group_name_H-M   'P 1'
#
loop_
_entity.id
_entity.type
_entity.pdbx_description
1 polymer ?
#
loop_
_entity_poly.entity_id
_entity_poly.type
_entity_poly.pdbx_seq_one_letter_code
_entity_poly.pdbx_strand_id
1 'polypeptide(L)'
;MNATDASLLRAVLDDGESPQPIPVFDEIDLAGMLYSSGKGGDESAYVQTAALNLARLASLAQLCRDLAAVNAEPILLPGASLLGLYSDVGCRSMEDMDLLIRADRRAQVADTLAAQGWRSPPRHPDLFVRADGFTLDLLRIC
;
A
#
# COMPACT_ATOMS: atom_id res chain seq x y z
N MET A 1 -7.72 13.88 -19.77
CA MET A 1 -8.60 12.75 -19.44
C MET A 1 -9.34 12.37 -20.71
N ASN A 2 -8.93 11.28 -21.35
CA ASN A 2 -9.68 10.78 -22.51
C ASN A 2 -10.93 10.02 -22.00
N ALA A 3 -11.92 9.79 -22.86
CA ALA A 3 -13.19 9.16 -22.48
C ALA A 3 -13.02 7.70 -22.00
N THR A 4 -11.89 7.07 -22.34
CA THR A 4 -11.55 5.69 -21.99
C THR A 4 -11.12 5.60 -20.52
N ASP A 5 -10.32 6.56 -20.04
CA ASP A 5 -9.83 6.60 -18.66
C ASP A 5 -10.97 6.76 -17.65
N ALA A 6 -11.98 7.56 -18.00
CA ALA A 6 -13.16 7.78 -17.16
C ALA A 6 -14.06 6.55 -17.05
N SER A 7 -14.00 5.65 -18.03
CA SER A 7 -14.85 4.44 -18.08
C SER A 7 -14.29 3.32 -17.21
N LEU A 8 -12.96 3.19 -17.14
CA LEU A 8 -12.28 2.17 -16.35
C LEU A 8 -12.39 2.46 -14.84
N LEU A 9 -12.27 3.73 -14.45
CA LEU A 9 -12.48 4.20 -13.08
C LEU A 9 -13.94 4.04 -12.63
N ARG A 10 -14.90 4.16 -13.54
CA ARG A 10 -16.33 3.98 -13.23
C ARG A 10 -16.68 2.51 -12.98
N ALA A 11 -16.08 1.59 -13.74
CA ALA A 11 -16.27 0.15 -13.57
C ALA A 11 -15.70 -0.40 -12.26
N VAL A 12 -14.71 0.28 -11.66
CA VAL A 12 -14.12 -0.10 -10.37
C VAL A 12 -14.91 0.47 -9.18
N LEU A 13 -15.70 1.53 -9.39
CA LEU A 13 -16.40 2.26 -8.34
C LEU A 13 -17.90 1.93 -8.23
N ASP A 14 -18.53 1.38 -9.27
CA ASP A 14 -19.94 0.98 -9.24
C ASP A 14 -20.08 -0.52 -8.92
N ASP A 15 -20.52 -0.81 -7.70
CA ASP A 15 -20.67 -2.14 -7.08
C ASP A 15 -21.91 -2.91 -7.62
N GLY A 16 -22.09 -2.98 -8.95
CA GLY A 16 -23.39 -3.33 -9.54
C GLY A 16 -23.44 -4.21 -10.79
N GLU A 17 -22.34 -4.47 -11.50
CA GLU A 17 -22.36 -5.39 -12.63
C GLU A 17 -21.28 -6.45 -12.52
N SER A 18 -21.70 -7.72 -12.57
CA SER A 18 -20.81 -8.87 -12.62
C SER A 18 -19.90 -8.71 -13.85
N PRO A 19 -18.56 -8.61 -13.67
CA PRO A 19 -17.66 -8.38 -14.78
C PRO A 19 -17.71 -9.57 -15.74
N GLN A 20 -17.91 -9.28 -17.03
CA GLN A 20 -17.76 -10.28 -18.08
C GLN A 20 -16.34 -10.88 -18.00
N PRO A 21 -16.17 -12.20 -18.21
CA PRO A 21 -14.86 -12.82 -18.10
C PRO A 21 -13.92 -12.19 -19.11
N ILE A 22 -12.91 -11.47 -18.61
CA ILE A 22 -11.82 -10.94 -19.40
C ILE A 22 -11.06 -12.14 -19.96
N PRO A 23 -10.79 -12.21 -21.29
CA PRO A 23 -10.03 -13.31 -21.83
C PRO A 23 -8.65 -13.35 -21.15
N VAL A 24 -8.26 -14.54 -20.70
CA VAL A 24 -6.94 -14.79 -20.14
C VAL A 24 -5.93 -14.61 -21.27
N PHE A 25 -5.30 -13.45 -21.31
CA PHE A 25 -4.11 -13.20 -22.09
C PHE A 25 -2.91 -13.34 -21.16
N ASP A 26 -1.97 -14.20 -21.55
CA ASP A 26 -0.67 -14.38 -20.89
C ASP A 26 -0.05 -13.02 -20.54
N GLU A 27 0.37 -12.89 -19.27
CA GLU A 27 1.13 -11.77 -18.70
C GLU A 27 0.87 -10.41 -19.37
N ILE A 28 -0.13 -9.68 -18.88
CA ILE A 28 -0.27 -8.26 -19.22
C ILE A 28 1.01 -7.56 -18.75
N ASP A 29 1.89 -7.28 -19.71
CA ASP A 29 3.02 -6.37 -19.62
C ASP A 29 2.47 -4.93 -19.42
N LEU A 30 1.85 -4.71 -18.27
CA LEU A 30 1.35 -3.42 -17.81
C LEU A 30 2.47 -2.39 -17.83
N ALA A 31 3.69 -2.84 -17.53
CA ALA A 31 4.90 -2.04 -17.61
C ALA A 31 5.18 -1.57 -19.04
N GLY A 32 5.13 -2.47 -20.04
CA GLY A 32 5.32 -2.15 -21.46
C GLY A 32 4.19 -1.31 -22.07
N MET A 33 2.95 -1.53 -21.64
CA MET A 33 1.81 -0.68 -22.04
C MET A 33 1.97 0.75 -21.52
N LEU A 34 2.43 0.92 -20.28
CA LEU A 34 2.75 2.23 -19.70
C LEU A 34 4.00 2.86 -20.35
N TYR A 35 4.99 2.05 -20.74
CA TYR A 35 6.22 2.48 -21.42
C TYR A 35 5.97 3.07 -22.82
N SER A 36 4.95 2.57 -23.52
CA SER A 36 4.65 2.99 -24.90
C SER A 36 3.99 4.38 -25.02
N SER A 37 3.52 4.97 -23.91
CA SER A 37 2.65 6.15 -23.94
C SER A 37 3.32 7.50 -23.62
N GLY A 38 4.60 7.59 -23.28
CA GLY A 38 5.18 8.93 -23.19
C GLY A 38 6.67 9.09 -22.92
N LYS A 39 7.06 10.35 -23.08
CA LYS A 39 8.42 10.80 -23.37
C LYS A 39 9.32 10.69 -22.14
N GLY A 40 10.07 9.60 -22.08
CA GLY A 40 11.45 9.46 -21.56
C GLY A 40 11.84 10.31 -20.36
N GLY A 41 11.58 9.80 -19.15
CA GLY A 41 12.24 10.22 -17.92
C GLY A 41 11.32 10.30 -16.71
N ASP A 42 10.41 11.28 -16.72
CA ASP A 42 9.58 11.65 -15.56
C ASP A 42 8.37 10.72 -15.36
N GLU A 43 7.79 10.27 -16.48
CA GLU A 43 6.61 9.40 -16.48
C GLU A 43 6.91 7.97 -16.00
N SER A 44 8.12 7.47 -16.27
CA SER A 44 8.56 6.15 -15.76
C SER A 44 8.77 6.16 -14.26
N ALA A 45 9.29 7.26 -13.70
CA ALA A 45 9.47 7.40 -12.26
C ALA A 45 8.10 7.51 -11.56
N TYR A 46 7.20 8.32 -12.13
CA TYR A 46 5.83 8.44 -11.66
C TYR A 46 5.09 7.08 -11.64
N VAL A 47 5.13 6.33 -12.75
CA VAL A 47 4.47 5.02 -12.86
C VAL A 47 5.04 4.04 -11.84
N GLN A 48 6.36 4.02 -11.67
CA GLN A 48 7.01 3.17 -10.69
C GLN A 48 6.60 3.54 -9.26
N THR A 49 6.54 4.84 -8.94
CA THR A 49 6.05 5.33 -7.65
C THR A 49 4.60 4.94 -7.41
N ALA A 50 3.74 5.12 -8.40
CA ALA A 50 2.33 4.73 -8.30
C ALA A 50 2.17 3.23 -8.04
N ALA A 51 2.88 2.38 -8.78
CA ALA A 51 2.84 0.94 -8.61
C ALA A 51 3.33 0.50 -7.22
N LEU A 52 4.44 1.07 -6.73
CA LEU A 52 4.96 0.78 -5.40
C LEU A 52 3.99 1.23 -4.30
N ASN A 53 3.41 2.41 -4.44
CA ASN A 53 2.43 2.92 -3.47
C ASN A 53 1.18 2.04 -3.40
N LEU A 54 0.63 1.62 -4.54
CA LEU A 54 -0.51 0.71 -4.58
C LEU A 54 -0.19 -0.65 -3.94
N ALA A 55 0.98 -1.22 -4.23
CA ALA A 55 1.41 -2.48 -3.62
C ALA A 55 1.58 -2.36 -2.09
N ARG A 56 2.13 -1.23 -1.62
CA ARG A 56 2.29 -0.96 -0.19
C ARG A 56 0.94 -0.71 0.49
N LEU A 57 0.00 0.00 -0.14
CA LEU A 57 -1.37 0.18 0.36
C LEU A 57 -2.13 -1.14 0.47
N ALA A 58 -2.02 -2.02 -0.54
CA ALA A 58 -2.60 -3.35 -0.49
C ALA A 58 -2.01 -4.20 0.66
N SER A 59 -0.69 -4.12 0.85
CA SER A 59 0.00 -4.78 1.97
C SER A 59 -0.49 -4.26 3.32
N LEU A 60 -0.64 -2.94 3.45
CA LEU A 60 -1.13 -2.30 4.67
C LEU A 60 -2.58 -2.70 4.96
N ALA A 61 -3.45 -2.74 3.95
CA ALA A 61 -4.81 -3.22 4.12
C ALA A 61 -4.86 -4.67 4.65
N GLN A 62 -3.95 -5.53 4.19
CA GLN A 62 -3.82 -6.89 4.74
C GLN A 62 -3.31 -6.88 6.17
N LEU A 63 -2.30 -6.08 6.49
CA LEU A 63 -1.80 -5.92 7.86
C LEU A 63 -2.89 -5.47 8.83
N CYS A 64 -3.70 -4.48 8.45
CA CYS A 64 -4.83 -4.02 9.27
C CYS A 64 -5.85 -5.15 9.51
N ARG A 65 -6.15 -5.98 8.51
CA ARG A 65 -7.04 -7.14 8.68
C ARG A 65 -6.45 -8.17 9.65
N ASP A 66 -5.17 -8.48 9.52
CA ASP A 66 -4.50 -9.47 10.38
C ASP A 66 -4.42 -8.97 11.83
N LEU A 67 -4.14 -7.67 12.02
CA LEU A 67 -4.13 -7.04 13.35
C LEU A 67 -5.53 -6.97 13.98
N ALA A 68 -6.57 -6.69 13.18
CA ALA A 68 -7.96 -6.74 13.65
C ALA A 68 -8.35 -8.17 14.07
N ALA A 69 -7.94 -9.20 13.32
CA ALA A 69 -8.22 -10.59 13.66
C ALA A 69 -7.63 -11.03 15.01
N VAL A 70 -6.59 -10.34 15.49
CA VAL A 70 -5.96 -10.59 16.78
C VAL A 70 -6.35 -9.57 17.87
N ASN A 71 -7.36 -8.73 17.62
CA ASN A 71 -7.81 -7.65 18.52
C ASN A 71 -6.70 -6.63 18.87
N ALA A 72 -5.82 -6.35 17.92
CA ALA A 72 -4.75 -5.36 18.03
C ALA A 72 -4.96 -4.21 17.03
N GLU A 73 -6.19 -3.69 16.94
CA GLU A 73 -6.60 -2.65 15.98
C GLU A 73 -5.71 -1.40 16.10
N PRO A 74 -4.86 -1.11 15.09
CA PRO A 74 -4.01 0.07 15.08
C PRO A 74 -4.76 1.29 14.54
N ILE A 75 -4.36 2.47 14.97
CA ILE A 75 -4.73 3.74 14.35
C ILE A 75 -3.61 4.14 13.38
N LEU A 76 -3.94 4.26 12.09
CA LEU A 76 -2.99 4.72 11.07
C LEU A 76 -2.79 6.23 11.19
N LEU A 77 -1.57 6.67 11.49
CA LEU A 77 -1.25 8.08 11.68
C LEU A 77 -0.97 8.81 10.36
N PRO A 78 -1.11 10.16 10.35
CA PRO A 78 -1.13 10.97 9.13
C PRO A 78 0.26 11.12 8.48
N GLY A 79 0.67 10.05 7.81
CA GLY A 79 1.65 10.02 6.73
C GLY A 79 1.11 9.11 5.62
N ALA A 80 0.79 7.86 6.00
CA ALA A 80 0.18 6.87 5.11
C ALA A 80 -1.34 7.07 4.91
N SER A 81 -2.08 7.54 5.93
CA SER A 81 -3.53 7.80 5.81
C SER A 81 -3.87 8.97 4.87
N LEU A 82 -2.89 9.82 4.53
CA LEU A 82 -3.05 10.87 3.52
C LEU A 82 -3.04 10.33 2.09
N LEU A 83 -2.56 9.10 1.83
CA LEU A 83 -2.51 8.53 0.49
C LEU A 83 -3.85 8.09 -0.07
N GLY A 84 -4.80 7.70 0.78
CA GLY A 84 -6.19 7.55 0.37
C GLY A 84 -6.88 8.88 0.00
N LEU A 85 -6.26 10.02 0.35
CA LEU A 85 -6.75 11.37 0.07
C LEU A 85 -5.97 12.07 -1.06
N TYR A 86 -4.81 11.53 -1.47
CA TYR A 86 -4.11 12.01 -2.66
C TYR A 86 -4.85 11.49 -3.89
N SER A 87 -5.39 12.41 -4.69
CA SER A 87 -5.99 12.12 -5.99
C SER A 87 -5.00 11.49 -6.98
N ASP A 88 -3.71 11.53 -6.65
CA ASP A 88 -2.60 11.06 -7.45
C ASP A 88 -1.59 10.32 -6.58
N VAL A 89 -1.52 9.00 -6.75
CA VAL A 89 -0.64 8.10 -6.01
C VAL A 89 0.78 8.05 -6.56
N GLY A 90 1.06 8.63 -7.74
CA GLY A 90 2.40 8.64 -8.33
C GLY A 90 3.22 9.89 -7.98
N CYS A 91 2.58 10.95 -7.47
CA CYS A 91 3.24 12.22 -7.15
C CYS A 91 4.21 12.18 -5.96
N ARG A 92 4.11 11.20 -5.06
CA ARG A 92 4.95 11.11 -3.86
C ARG A 92 5.19 9.66 -3.44
N SER A 93 6.44 9.26 -3.28
CA SER A 93 6.82 7.95 -2.70
C SER A 93 6.33 7.82 -1.25
N MET A 94 5.68 6.70 -0.93
CA MET A 94 5.37 6.30 0.45
C MET A 94 6.49 5.40 0.98
N GLU A 95 7.43 5.96 1.73
CA GLU A 95 8.62 5.23 2.21
C GLU A 95 8.46 4.68 3.62
N ASP A 96 7.54 5.26 4.38
CA ASP A 96 7.27 4.95 5.77
C ASP A 96 5.75 4.93 6.08
N MET A 97 5.41 4.34 7.22
CA MET A 97 4.11 4.51 7.85
C MET A 97 4.24 4.53 9.36
N ASP A 98 3.26 5.16 10.01
CA ASP A 98 3.15 5.23 11.46
C ASP A 98 1.88 4.54 11.92
N LEU A 99 2.01 3.56 12.83
CA LEU A 99 0.89 2.90 13.48
C LEU A 99 0.86 3.25 14.97
N LEU A 100 -0.24 3.83 15.43
CA LEU A 100 -0.50 4.02 16.85
C LEU A 100 -1.26 2.80 17.39
N ILE A 101 -0.67 2.14 18.37
CA ILE A 101 -1.21 0.95 19.03
C ILE A 101 -1.36 1.17 20.53
N ARG A 102 -2.18 0.35 21.18
CA ARG A 102 -2.16 0.26 22.65
C ARG A 102 -0.86 -0.39 23.12
N ALA A 103 -0.28 0.14 24.19
CA ALA A 103 0.98 -0.38 24.72
C ALA A 103 0.92 -1.88 25.10
N ASP A 104 -0.22 -2.34 25.62
CA ASP A 104 -0.46 -3.75 26.01
C ASP A 104 -0.56 -4.71 24.82
N ARG A 105 -0.70 -4.19 23.59
CA ARG A 105 -0.78 -4.99 22.36
C ARG A 105 0.53 -5.09 21.60
N ARG A 106 1.60 -4.42 22.05
CA ARG A 106 2.88 -4.34 21.31
C ARG A 106 3.48 -5.70 20.96
N ALA A 107 3.46 -6.66 21.90
CA ALA A 107 4.02 -7.99 21.63
C ALA A 107 3.26 -8.69 20.49
N GLN A 108 1.93 -8.63 20.56
CA GLN A 108 1.03 -9.23 19.56
C GLN A 108 1.20 -8.58 18.18
N VAL A 109 1.30 -7.26 18.13
CA VAL A 109 1.56 -6.51 16.88
C VAL A 109 2.91 -6.89 16.29
N ALA A 110 3.95 -6.97 17.12
CA ALA A 110 5.29 -7.34 16.67
C ALA A 110 5.33 -8.78 16.12
N ASP A 111 4.62 -9.72 16.73
CA ASP A 111 4.52 -11.10 16.25
C ASP A 111 3.79 -11.18 14.90
N THR A 112 2.68 -10.44 14.73
CA THR A 112 1.97 -10.34 13.45
C THR A 112 2.86 -9.73 12.36
N LEU A 113 3.60 -8.66 12.68
CA LEU A 113 4.57 -8.05 11.75
C LEU A 113 5.68 -9.04 11.36
N ALA A 114 6.26 -9.76 12.32
CA ALA A 114 7.27 -10.77 12.05
C ALA A 114 6.75 -11.90 11.15
N ALA A 115 5.50 -12.36 11.34
CA ALA A 115 4.86 -13.36 10.50
C ALA A 115 4.69 -12.89 9.04
N GLN A 116 4.55 -11.60 8.81
CA GLN A 116 4.51 -10.98 7.48
C GLN A 116 5.89 -10.60 6.93
N GLY A 117 6.98 -11.02 7.58
CA GLY A 117 8.34 -10.82 7.11
C GLY A 117 8.97 -9.47 7.47
N TRP A 118 8.32 -8.68 8.32
CA TRP A 118 8.92 -7.47 8.87
C TRP A 118 9.99 -7.81 9.92
N ARG A 119 11.01 -6.96 10.00
CA ARG A 119 12.12 -7.14 10.95
C ARG A 119 12.35 -5.86 11.73
N SER A 120 12.56 -6.00 13.03
CA SER A 120 12.94 -4.86 13.88
C SER A 120 14.45 -4.88 14.19
N PRO A 121 15.17 -3.76 13.99
CA PRO A 121 16.57 -3.69 14.38
C PRO A 121 16.72 -3.66 15.91
N PRO A 122 17.73 -4.33 16.51
CA PRO A 122 17.87 -4.40 17.97
C PRO A 122 17.95 -3.04 18.69
N ARG A 123 18.41 -2.00 18.01
CA ARG A 123 18.55 -0.64 18.55
C ARG A 123 17.25 0.18 18.49
N HIS A 124 16.29 -0.22 17.67
CA HIS A 124 15.02 0.47 17.45
C HIS A 124 13.88 -0.55 17.45
N PRO A 125 13.49 -1.07 18.64
CA PRO A 125 12.54 -2.18 18.76
C PRO A 125 11.12 -1.86 18.29
N ASP A 126 10.80 -0.58 18.13
CA ASP A 126 9.50 -0.10 17.66
C ASP A 126 9.54 0.26 16.16
N LEU A 127 10.73 0.27 15.54
CA LEU A 127 10.89 0.42 14.09
C LEU A 127 10.91 -0.97 13.43
N PHE A 128 10.14 -1.11 12.36
CA PHE A 128 10.07 -2.32 11.54
C PHE A 128 10.44 -2.00 10.10
N VAL A 129 11.18 -2.89 9.46
CA VAL A 129 11.67 -2.74 8.10
C VAL A 129 11.33 -4.00 7.31
N ARG A 130 10.86 -3.82 6.08
CA ARG A 130 10.58 -4.91 5.13
C ARG A 130 11.69 -5.00 4.08
N ALA A 131 11.76 -6.12 3.36
CA ALA A 131 12.81 -6.38 2.37
C ALA A 131 12.90 -5.34 1.24
N ASP A 132 11.80 -4.67 0.92
CA ASP A 132 11.71 -3.58 -0.07
C ASP A 132 12.12 -2.20 0.49
N GLY A 133 12.68 -2.15 1.70
CA GLY A 133 13.14 -0.93 2.36
C GLY A 133 12.02 -0.10 2.98
N PHE A 134 10.76 -0.54 2.89
CA PHE A 134 9.62 0.14 3.48
C PHE A 134 9.67 0.03 5.02
N THR A 135 9.47 1.15 5.69
CA THR A 135 9.54 1.22 7.15
C THR A 135 8.17 1.43 7.79
N LEU A 136 8.04 0.96 9.02
CA LEU A 136 6.85 1.08 9.84
C LEU A 136 7.28 1.42 11.27
N ASP A 137 6.81 2.53 11.80
CA ASP A 137 7.04 2.94 13.19
C ASP A 137 5.82 2.60 14.07
N LEU A 138 6.07 1.97 15.22
CA LEU A 138 5.06 1.66 16.23
C LEU A 138 5.06 2.72 17.33
N LEU A 139 4.03 3.55 17.29
CA LEU A 139 3.73 4.53 18.32
C LEU A 139 2.76 3.92 19.33
N ARG A 140 2.87 4.33 20.59
CA ARG A 140 2.12 3.72 21.71
C ARG A 140 1.26 4.74 22.42
N ILE A 141 0.00 4.38 22.68
CA ILE A 141 -0.88 5.09 23.61
C ILE A 141 -0.95 4.34 24.95
N CYS A 142 -0.87 5.09 26.05
CA CYS A 142 -0.90 4.60 27.42
C CYS A 142 -2.30 4.18 27.87
#